data_AF-A0A3C1AD24-F1
#
_entry.id   AF-A0A3C1AD24-F1
#
_cell.length_a   1.000
_cell.length_b   1.000
_cell.length_c   1.000
_cell.angle_alpha   90.00
_cell.angle_beta   90.00
_cell.angle_gamma   90.00
#
_symmetry.space_group_name_H-M   'P 1'
#
loop_
_entity.id
_entity.type
_entity.pdbx_description
1 polymer ?
#
loop_
_entity_poly.entity_id
_entity_poly.type
_entity_poly.pdbx_seq_one_letter_code
_entity_poly.pdbx_strand_id
1 'polypeptide(L)'
;MSLADADRNKLGVGYSKLVTEIADFMKNATTSTDILSFINNNTFLIISPDSEPARLQNVLENIRQSLLKLLLSSLPNIHLNLIIKAIPISGYKSHNEIIGELIML
;
A
#
# COMPACT_ATOMS: atom_id res chain seq x y z
N MET A 1 -6.36 -12.23 -3.54
CA MET A 1 -6.72 -13.12 -2.41
C MET A 1 -7.69 -12.38 -1.51
N SER A 2 -8.93 -12.86 -1.36
CA SER A 2 -9.90 -12.28 -0.43
C SER A 2 -9.56 -12.72 1.00
N LEU A 3 -9.60 -11.77 1.94
CA LEU A 3 -9.64 -12.09 3.37
C LEU A 3 -10.81 -13.05 3.61
N ALA A 4 -10.57 -14.18 4.26
CA ALA A 4 -11.62 -15.12 4.61
C ALA A 4 -12.66 -14.40 5.49
N ASP A 5 -13.96 -14.58 5.18
CA ASP A 5 -15.05 -13.85 5.84
C ASP A 5 -15.09 -14.01 7.37
N ALA A 6 -14.41 -15.04 7.91
CA ALA A 6 -14.22 -15.26 9.35
C ALA A 6 -13.36 -14.19 10.04
N ASP A 7 -12.39 -13.59 9.34
CA ASP A 7 -11.51 -12.56 9.92
C ASP A 7 -12.13 -11.16 9.83
N ARG A 8 -12.96 -10.90 8.82
CA ARG A 8 -13.72 -9.64 8.68
C ARG A 8 -14.60 -9.36 9.90
N ASN A 9 -15.27 -10.38 10.44
CA ASN A 9 -16.15 -10.24 11.59
C ASN A 9 -15.40 -10.03 12.92
N LYS A 10 -14.15 -10.50 13.04
CA LYS A 10 -13.29 -10.22 14.20
C LYS A 10 -12.68 -8.82 14.18
N LEU A 11 -12.63 -8.21 13.00
CA LEU A 11 -11.87 -6.99 12.73
C LEU A 11 -12.70 -5.70 12.85
N GLY A 12 -14.02 -5.74 12.60
CA GLY A 12 -15.00 -4.71 12.98
C GLY A 12 -14.53 -3.24 12.93
N VAL A 13 -14.88 -2.46 13.98
CA VAL A 13 -14.51 -1.04 14.14
C VAL A 13 -12.97 -0.84 14.19
N GLY A 14 -12.24 -1.85 14.68
CA GLY A 14 -10.78 -1.82 14.76
C GLY A 14 -10.11 -1.73 13.39
N TYR A 15 -10.66 -2.40 12.38
CA TYR A 15 -10.14 -2.37 11.02
C TYR A 15 -10.34 -1.03 10.33
N SER A 16 -11.51 -0.39 10.50
CA SER A 16 -11.72 0.95 9.93
C SER A 16 -10.76 1.96 10.54
N LYS A 17 -10.55 1.91 11.86
CA LYS A 17 -9.57 2.77 12.55
C LYS A 17 -8.15 2.51 12.05
N LEU A 18 -7.80 1.24 11.89
CA LEU A 18 -6.50 0.82 11.39
C LEU A 18 -6.23 1.30 9.96
N VAL A 19 -7.22 1.18 9.06
CA VAL A 19 -7.12 1.71 7.69
C VAL A 19 -6.88 3.22 7.71
N THR A 20 -7.53 3.97 8.61
CA THR A 20 -7.26 5.40 8.81
C THR A 20 -5.84 5.66 9.31
N GLU A 21 -5.36 4.91 10.31
CA GLU A 21 -3.98 5.04 10.81
C GLU A 21 -2.94 4.73 9.73
N ILE A 22 -3.18 3.70 8.91
CA ILE A 22 -2.35 3.40 7.74
C ILE A 22 -2.39 4.58 6.76
N ALA A 23 -3.57 5.12 6.45
CA ALA A 23 -3.70 6.23 5.51
C ALA A 23 -2.94 7.48 5.98
N ASP A 24 -2.99 7.80 7.28
CA ASP A 24 -2.25 8.92 7.85
C ASP A 24 -0.75 8.66 7.90
N PHE A 25 -0.33 7.42 8.19
CA PHE A 25 1.07 7.01 8.07
C PHE A 25 1.58 7.19 6.62
N MET A 26 0.80 6.74 5.63
CA MET A 26 1.15 6.87 4.21
C MET A 26 1.34 8.33 3.80
N LYS A 27 0.42 9.23 4.21
CA LYS A 27 0.56 10.67 3.94
C LYS A 27 1.84 11.26 4.51
N ASN A 28 2.25 10.83 5.70
CA ASN A 28 3.46 11.32 6.37
C ASN A 28 4.75 10.71 5.80
N ALA A 29 4.66 9.53 5.18
CA ALA A 29 5.79 8.84 4.57
C ALA A 29 6.05 9.28 3.11
N THR A 30 5.06 9.88 2.45
CA THR A 30 5.16 10.44 1.11
C THR A 30 5.55 11.91 1.11
N THR A 31 6.12 12.39 0.01
CA THR A 31 6.45 13.80 -0.21
C THR A 31 5.22 14.59 -0.66
N SER A 32 5.25 15.92 -0.51
CA SER A 32 4.17 16.81 -0.97
C SER A 32 3.93 16.78 -2.48
N THR A 33 4.89 16.24 -3.24
CA THR A 33 4.79 16.09 -4.70
C THR A 33 4.20 14.75 -5.12
N ASP A 34 4.03 13.81 -4.18
CA ASP A 34 3.41 12.53 -4.46
C ASP A 34 1.88 12.66 -4.48
N ILE A 35 1.24 12.01 -5.44
CA ILE A 35 -0.21 11.86 -5.48
C ILE A 35 -0.55 10.54 -4.79
N LEU A 36 -1.15 10.65 -3.61
CA LEU A 36 -1.67 9.51 -2.86
C LEU A 36 -3.17 9.35 -3.14
N SER A 37 -3.57 8.17 -3.59
CA SER A 37 -4.98 7.81 -3.79
C SER A 37 -5.31 6.52 -3.07
N PHE A 38 -6.51 6.47 -2.49
CA PHE A 38 -7.05 5.27 -1.85
C PHE A 38 -8.03 4.60 -2.81
N ILE A 39 -7.60 3.50 -3.44
CA ILE A 39 -8.39 2.84 -4.49
C ILE A 39 -9.54 2.04 -3.88
N ASN A 40 -9.28 1.35 -2.78
CA ASN A 40 -10.25 0.53 -2.06
C ASN A 40 -9.75 0.27 -0.63
N ASN A 41 -10.52 -0.49 0.16
CA ASN A 41 -10.27 -0.74 1.59
C ASN A 41 -8.90 -1.33 1.95
N ASN A 42 -8.11 -1.84 0.99
CA ASN A 42 -6.81 -2.45 1.25
C ASN A 42 -5.71 -2.07 0.24
N THR A 43 -5.94 -1.07 -0.62
CA THR A 43 -5.00 -0.71 -1.69
C THR A 43 -4.75 0.80 -1.72
N PHE A 44 -3.48 1.17 -1.57
CA PHE A 44 -2.99 2.53 -1.72
C PHE A 44 -2.23 2.65 -3.04
N LEU A 45 -2.53 3.70 -3.81
CA LEU A 45 -1.81 4.07 -5.01
C LEU A 45 -0.99 5.32 -4.72
N ILE A 46 0.32 5.23 -4.99
CA ILE A 46 1.23 6.37 -4.95
C ILE A 46 1.71 6.62 -6.37
N ILE A 47 1.51 7.83 -6.87
CA ILE A 47 2.16 8.32 -8.08
C ILE A 47 3.20 9.32 -7.64
N SER A 48 4.47 8.98 -7.83
CA SER A 48 5.59 9.84 -7.47
C SER A 48 6.26 10.40 -8.71
N PRO A 49 6.64 11.69 -8.73
CA PRO A 49 7.48 12.26 -9.80
C PRO A 49 8.96 11.86 -9.63
N ASP A 50 9.28 10.97 -8.69
CA ASP A 50 10.63 10.47 -8.48
C ASP A 50 11.20 9.80 -9.74
N SER A 51 12.34 10.31 -10.20
CA SER A 51 13.07 9.78 -11.35
C SER A 51 14.02 8.66 -10.99
N GLU A 52 14.22 8.34 -9.70
CA GLU A 52 15.17 7.34 -9.23
C GLU A 52 14.44 6.09 -8.66
N PRO A 53 14.31 5.00 -9.44
CA PRO A 53 13.56 3.81 -9.04
C PRO A 53 14.07 3.17 -7.74
N ALA A 54 15.39 3.22 -7.50
CA ALA A 54 16.00 2.66 -6.30
C ALA A 54 15.55 3.41 -5.03
N ARG A 55 15.43 4.74 -5.11
CA ARG A 55 14.96 5.57 -4.01
C ARG A 55 13.50 5.29 -3.70
N LEU A 56 12.66 5.22 -4.73
CA LEU A 56 11.25 4.84 -4.60
C LEU A 56 11.08 3.45 -3.97
N GLN A 57 11.87 2.46 -4.42
CA GLN A 57 11.83 1.12 -3.86
C GLN A 57 12.21 1.11 -2.37
N ASN A 58 13.22 1.88 -1.96
CA ASN A 58 13.62 2.00 -0.56
C ASN A 58 12.54 2.66 0.29
N VAL A 59 11.89 3.72 -0.20
CA VAL A 59 10.77 4.38 0.48
C VAL A 59 9.61 3.39 0.67
N LEU A 60 9.25 2.67 -0.38
CA LEU A 60 8.19 1.68 -0.34
C LEU A 60 8.50 0.53 0.64
N GLU A 61 9.74 0.02 0.65
CA GLU A 61 10.13 -1.02 1.59
C GLU A 61 10.13 -0.52 3.05
N ASN A 62 10.57 0.71 3.30
CA ASN A 62 10.49 1.34 4.62
C ASN A 62 9.04 1.50 5.09
N ILE A 63 8.14 1.89 4.18
CA ILE A 63 6.70 1.92 4.42
C ILE A 63 6.19 0.52 4.77
N ARG A 64 6.57 -0.51 3.99
CA ARG A 64 6.18 -1.91 4.22
C ARG A 64 6.52 -2.36 5.64
N GLN A 65 7.77 -2.16 6.05
CA GLN A 65 8.28 -2.60 7.33
C GLN A 65 7.59 -1.88 8.49
N SER A 66 7.39 -0.57 8.34
CA SER A 66 6.75 0.27 9.37
C SER A 66 5.28 -0.09 9.55
N LEU A 67 4.55 -0.25 8.44
CA LEU A 67 3.16 -0.71 8.46
C LEU A 67 3.04 -2.12 9.02
N LEU A 68 3.91 -3.04 8.62
CA LEU A 68 3.88 -4.42 9.14
C LEU A 68 4.06 -4.45 10.67
N LYS A 69 4.99 -3.65 11.20
CA LYS A 69 5.17 -3.50 12.66
C LYS A 69 3.93 -2.92 13.34
N LEU A 70 3.36 -1.85 12.79
CA LEU A 70 2.14 -1.22 13.31
C LEU A 70 0.99 -2.24 13.34
N LEU A 71 0.74 -2.91 12.22
CA LEU A 71 -0.36 -3.85 12.07
C LEU A 71 -0.21 -5.08 12.98
N LEU A 72 0.99 -5.64 13.11
CA LEU A 72 1.25 -6.75 14.03
C LEU A 72 1.07 -6.35 15.50
N SER A 73 1.34 -5.09 15.85
CA SER A 73 1.11 -4.58 17.20
C SER A 73 -0.38 -4.36 17.51
N SER A 74 -1.15 -3.89 16.52
CA SER A 74 -2.58 -3.60 16.68
C SER A 74 -3.48 -4.84 16.50
N LEU A 75 -3.02 -5.84 15.75
CA LEU A 75 -3.76 -7.05 15.40
C LEU A 75 -2.92 -8.32 15.69
N PRO A 76 -2.70 -8.65 16.97
CA PRO A 76 -1.97 -9.85 17.33
C PRO A 76 -2.69 -11.10 16.81
N ASN A 77 -1.95 -12.06 16.27
CA ASN A 77 -2.42 -13.35 15.72
C ASN A 77 -3.18 -13.29 14.38
N ILE A 78 -3.14 -12.18 13.64
CA ILE A 78 -3.65 -12.11 12.27
C ILE A 78 -2.51 -12.30 11.27
N HIS A 79 -2.72 -13.17 10.28
CA HIS A 79 -1.79 -13.31 9.16
C HIS A 79 -1.94 -12.12 8.22
N LEU A 80 -0.90 -11.30 8.12
CA LEU A 80 -0.88 -10.11 7.30
C LEU A 80 0.14 -10.27 6.17
N ASN A 81 -0.27 -9.97 4.95
CA ASN A 81 0.61 -9.91 3.79
C ASN A 81 0.49 -8.53 3.14
N LEU A 82 1.59 -7.77 3.17
CA LEU A 82 1.71 -6.47 2.52
C LEU A 82 2.48 -6.66 1.22
N ILE A 83 1.79 -6.45 0.10
CA ILE A 83 2.36 -6.56 -1.24
C ILE A 83 2.65 -5.15 -1.75
N ILE A 84 3.86 -4.96 -2.25
CA ILE A 84 4.29 -3.71 -2.86
C ILE A 84 4.64 -3.97 -4.31
N LYS A 85 4.16 -3.09 -5.18
CA LYS A 85 4.53 -3.05 -6.59
C LYS A 85 4.82 -1.61 -7.00
N ALA A 86 5.88 -1.43 -7.77
CA ALA A 86 6.26 -0.17 -8.34
C ALA A 86 6.60 -0.37 -9.81
N ILE A 87 6.15 0.56 -10.65
CA ILE A 87 6.45 0.54 -12.09
C ILE A 87 6.87 1.94 -12.51
N PRO A 88 8.01 2.08 -13.21
CA PRO A 88 8.42 3.37 -13.76
C PRO A 88 7.53 3.75 -14.96
N ILE A 89 7.03 4.99 -14.95
CA ILE A 89 6.29 5.57 -16.08
C ILE A 89 7.29 6.28 -16.98
N SER A 90 7.88 5.54 -17.93
CA SER A 90 8.92 6.04 -18.83
C SER A 90 8.41 6.40 -20.24
N GLY A 91 7.11 6.27 -20.50
CA GLY A 91 6.49 6.48 -21.81
C GLY A 91 6.65 5.33 -22.82
N TYR A 92 7.40 4.27 -22.49
CA TYR A 92 7.57 3.08 -23.36
C TYR A 92 6.43 2.08 -23.26
N LYS A 93 5.68 2.08 -22.15
CA LYS A 93 4.53 1.21 -21.91
C LYS A 93 3.25 2.01 -22.06
N SER A 94 2.25 1.41 -22.71
CA SER A 94 0.90 1.94 -22.77
C SER A 94 0.24 1.92 -21.39
N HIS A 95 -0.83 2.71 -21.24
CA HIS A 95 -1.63 2.73 -20.02
C HIS A 95 -2.08 1.32 -19.60
N ASN A 96 -2.57 0.52 -20.54
CA ASN A 96 -3.09 -0.83 -20.25
C ASN A 96 -1.98 -1.79 -19.79
N GLU A 97 -0.77 -1.67 -20.34
CA GLU A 97 0.37 -2.48 -19.91
C GLU A 97 0.79 -2.14 -18.47
N ILE A 98 0.88 -0.84 -18.15
CA ILE A 98 1.21 -0.36 -16.79
C ILE A 98 0.16 -0.88 -15.79
N ILE A 99 -1.12 -0.73 -16.11
CA ILE A 99 -2.21 -1.19 -15.24
C ILE A 99 -2.20 -2.72 -15.11
N GLY A 100 -1.97 -3.45 -16.20
CA GLY A 100 -1.88 -4.91 -16.19
C GLY A 100 -0.80 -5.43 -15.24
N GLU A 101 0.39 -4.84 -15.28
CA GLU A 101 1.50 -5.22 -14.40
C GLU A 101 1.25 -4.86 -12.92
N LEU A 102 0.58 -3.74 -12.65
CA LEU A 102 0.16 -3.38 -11.28
C LEU A 102 -0.85 -4.38 -10.71
N ILE A 103 -1.81 -4.83 -11.52
CA ILE A 103 -2.94 -5.65 -11.07
C ILE A 103 -2.66 -7.16 -11.07
N MET A 104 -1.80 -7.70 -11.97
CA MET A 104 -1.51 -9.15 -12.04
C MET A 104 -0.65 -9.62 -10.85
N LEU A 105 -1.28 -10.13 -9.80
CA LEU A 105 -0.65 -10.77 -8.63
C LEU A 105 -0.04 -12.13 -8.97
#